data_AF-Q5S1P9-F1
#
_entry.id   AF-Q5S1P9-F1
#
_cell.length_a   1.000
_cell.length_b   1.000
_cell.length_c   1.000
_cell.angle_alpha   90.00
_cell.angle_beta   90.00
_cell.angle_gamma   90.00
#
_symmetry.space_group_name_H-M   'P 1'
#
loop_
_entity.id
_entity.type
_entity.pdbx_description
1 polymer ?
#
loop_
_entity_poly.entity_id
_entity_poly.type
_entity_poly.pdbx_seq_one_letter_code
_entity_poly.pdbx_strand_id
1 'polypeptide(L)'
;MASTLSFKIYKNALLLAAFLGAAQAQQVGTSTAEVHPSLTWQKCTAGGSCTSQSGKVVIDSNWRWVHNTGGYTNCYTGNDWDRTLCPDDVTCATNCALDGADYKGTYGVTASGSSLRLNFVTQASQKNIGSRLYLMADDSKYEMFQLLNQEFTFDVDVSNLPCGLNGALYFVAMDEDGGMARYPTNKAGAKYGTGYCDAQCPRDLKFINGQANVEGWEPSSSDVNGGTGNYGSCCAEMDIWEANSISTAFTPHPCDDPAQTRCTGDSCGGTYSSDRYGGTCDPDGCDFNPYRMGNQSFYGPSKIVDTESPFTVVTQFITNDGTSTGTLSEIKRFYVQNGKVIPQSVSTISAVTGNSITDSFCSAQKTAFKDTDVFAKHGGMAGMGAGLAEGMVLVMSLWDDHAANMLWLDSTYPTSASSTTPGAARGSCDISSGEPSDVEANHSNAYVVYSNIKVGPLGSTFGSTDSGSGTTTTKVTTTTATKTTTTTGPSTTGAAHYAQCGGQNWTGPTTCASPYTCQRQGDYYSQCL
;
A
#
# COMPACT_ATOMS: atom_id res chain seq x y z
N MET A 1 -25.63 -62.41 32.09
CA MET A 1 -24.82 -61.39 32.80
C MET A 1 -23.49 -61.23 32.07
N ALA A 2 -23.04 -59.98 31.87
CA ALA A 2 -21.71 -59.52 31.45
C ALA A 2 -21.50 -58.91 30.02
N SER A 3 -22.01 -59.45 28.90
CA SER A 3 -21.50 -58.94 27.59
C SER A 3 -22.37 -57.91 26.83
N THR A 4 -23.68 -57.84 27.06
CA THR A 4 -24.57 -56.93 26.31
C THR A 4 -24.82 -55.58 26.98
N LEU A 5 -24.48 -55.43 28.26
CA LEU A 5 -24.50 -54.13 28.96
C LEU A 5 -23.26 -53.27 28.61
N SER A 6 -22.18 -53.92 28.16
CA SER A 6 -20.89 -53.28 27.90
C SER A 6 -20.75 -52.66 26.49
N PHE A 7 -21.79 -52.66 25.66
CA PHE A 7 -21.69 -52.06 24.30
C PHE A 7 -22.50 -50.75 24.17
N LYS A 8 -23.52 -50.54 25.01
CA LYS A 8 -24.29 -49.28 25.04
C LYS A 8 -23.61 -48.17 25.85
N ILE A 9 -22.81 -48.53 26.86
CA ILE A 9 -22.10 -47.54 27.69
C ILE A 9 -20.96 -46.88 26.89
N TYR A 10 -20.26 -47.63 26.02
CA TYR A 10 -19.17 -47.08 25.19
C TYR A 10 -19.68 -46.22 24.04
N LYS A 11 -20.87 -46.52 23.46
CA LYS A 11 -21.46 -45.68 22.41
C LYS A 11 -21.93 -44.33 22.94
N ASN A 12 -22.44 -44.26 24.17
CA ASN A 12 -22.81 -43.01 24.82
C ASN A 12 -21.59 -42.25 25.37
N ALA A 13 -20.53 -42.94 25.79
CA ALA A 13 -19.27 -42.29 26.19
C ALA A 13 -18.49 -41.71 25.00
N LEU A 14 -18.53 -42.35 23.83
CA LEU A 14 -17.92 -41.82 22.60
C LEU A 14 -18.71 -40.65 21.99
N LEU A 15 -20.04 -40.62 22.16
CA LEU A 15 -20.83 -39.44 21.78
C LEU A 15 -20.72 -38.29 22.78
N LEU A 16 -20.45 -38.55 24.07
CA LEU A 16 -20.25 -37.49 25.06
C LEU A 16 -18.81 -36.93 25.06
N ALA A 17 -17.81 -37.74 24.66
CA ALA A 17 -16.44 -37.28 24.44
C ALA A 17 -16.28 -36.44 23.15
N ALA A 18 -17.19 -36.59 22.19
CA ALA A 18 -17.22 -35.76 20.98
C ALA A 18 -17.80 -34.35 21.19
N PHE A 19 -18.38 -34.06 22.37
CA PHE A 19 -18.90 -32.72 22.73
C PHE A 19 -18.02 -31.96 23.74
N LEU A 20 -16.89 -32.54 24.18
CA LEU A 20 -15.95 -31.90 25.12
C LEU A 20 -14.63 -31.45 24.47
N GLY A 21 -14.48 -31.64 23.15
CA GLY A 21 -13.39 -31.09 22.36
C GLY A 21 -13.84 -29.88 21.55
N ALA A 22 -14.50 -28.90 22.16
CA ALA A 22 -14.53 -27.58 21.56
C ALA A 22 -13.10 -27.05 21.66
N ALA A 23 -12.31 -27.20 20.59
CA ALA A 23 -11.04 -26.51 20.46
C ALA A 23 -11.34 -25.01 20.59
N GLN A 24 -10.96 -24.46 21.74
CA GLN A 24 -11.07 -23.05 22.04
C GLN A 24 -9.92 -22.35 21.29
N ALA A 25 -10.10 -21.07 21.03
CA ALA A 25 -9.68 -20.38 19.81
C ALA A 25 -9.11 -18.99 20.18
N GLN A 26 -8.35 -18.30 19.34
CA GLN A 26 -8.10 -16.86 19.49
C GLN A 26 -9.44 -16.13 19.68
N GLN A 27 -9.67 -15.64 20.91
CA GLN A 27 -11.00 -15.21 21.34
C GLN A 27 -11.24 -13.71 21.10
N VAL A 28 -12.50 -13.31 21.30
CA VAL A 28 -12.95 -11.93 21.29
C VAL A 28 -13.04 -11.41 22.72
N GLY A 29 -12.28 -10.35 23.02
CA GLY A 29 -12.37 -9.61 24.25
C GLY A 29 -13.67 -8.81 24.32
N THR A 30 -14.18 -8.59 25.52
CA THR A 30 -15.43 -7.87 25.75
C THR A 30 -15.27 -6.69 26.70
N SER A 31 -14.02 -6.30 26.99
CA SER A 31 -13.72 -5.21 27.92
C SER A 31 -13.93 -3.86 27.23
N THR A 32 -13.51 -3.77 25.97
CA THR A 32 -13.71 -2.61 25.08
C THR A 32 -14.55 -3.04 23.89
N ALA A 33 -15.61 -2.29 23.57
CA ALA A 33 -16.40 -2.57 22.38
C ALA A 33 -15.64 -2.17 21.11
N GLU A 34 -15.66 -3.03 20.09
CA GLU A 34 -15.09 -2.69 18.79
C GLU A 34 -16.06 -1.86 17.95
N VAL A 35 -15.66 -0.62 17.62
CA VAL A 35 -16.44 0.33 16.81
C VAL A 35 -15.53 0.94 15.75
N HIS A 36 -15.70 0.47 14.51
CA HIS A 36 -14.90 0.92 13.37
C HIS A 36 -15.20 2.37 12.98
N PRO A 37 -14.19 3.27 12.87
CA PRO A 37 -14.37 4.59 12.29
C PRO A 37 -14.86 4.51 10.84
N SER A 38 -15.89 5.26 10.49
CA SER A 38 -16.43 5.29 9.12
C SER A 38 -15.49 6.05 8.17
N LEU A 39 -15.31 5.52 6.96
CA LEU A 39 -14.51 6.13 5.91
C LEU A 39 -15.19 5.92 4.56
N THR A 40 -15.62 7.00 3.92
CA THR A 40 -16.23 6.93 2.59
C THR A 40 -15.16 6.91 1.50
N TRP A 41 -15.36 6.10 0.47
CA TRP A 41 -14.55 6.07 -0.75
C TRP A 41 -15.48 6.10 -1.97
N GLN A 42 -14.95 6.09 -3.19
CA GLN A 42 -15.78 6.18 -4.39
C GLN A 42 -15.45 5.11 -5.43
N LYS A 43 -16.51 4.60 -6.07
CA LYS A 43 -16.40 3.75 -7.26
C LYS A 43 -16.79 4.55 -8.50
N CYS A 44 -15.86 4.67 -9.43
CA CYS A 44 -15.98 5.44 -10.65
C CYS A 44 -16.31 4.54 -11.85
N THR A 45 -17.00 5.13 -12.83
CA THR A 45 -17.33 4.51 -14.11
C THR A 45 -16.57 5.22 -15.23
N ALA A 46 -16.46 4.57 -16.40
CA ALA A 46 -15.87 5.22 -17.57
C ALA A 46 -16.56 6.56 -17.86
N GLY A 47 -15.78 7.61 -18.11
CA GLY A 47 -16.28 8.99 -18.25
C GLY A 47 -16.31 9.81 -16.96
N GLY A 48 -15.86 9.25 -15.83
CA GLY A 48 -15.53 10.03 -14.63
C GLY A 48 -16.67 10.21 -13.62
N SER A 49 -17.81 9.56 -13.83
CA SER A 49 -18.90 9.58 -12.84
C SER A 49 -18.59 8.62 -11.70
N CYS A 50 -18.57 9.13 -10.46
CA CYS A 50 -18.24 8.35 -9.28
C CYS A 50 -19.41 8.30 -8.29
N THR A 51 -19.58 7.15 -7.65
CA THR A 51 -20.59 6.88 -6.62
C THR A 51 -19.91 6.65 -5.28
N SER A 52 -20.42 7.30 -4.24
CA SER A 52 -19.90 7.11 -2.88
C SER A 52 -20.20 5.69 -2.39
N GLN A 53 -19.22 5.09 -1.72
CA GLN A 53 -19.29 3.82 -1.04
C GLN A 53 -19.11 4.07 0.47
N SER A 54 -19.86 3.35 1.29
CA SER A 54 -19.79 3.44 2.76
C SER A 54 -18.83 2.39 3.29
N GLY A 55 -17.57 2.76 3.46
CA GLY A 55 -16.57 1.93 4.13
C GLY A 55 -16.39 2.29 5.59
N LYS A 56 -15.53 1.51 6.25
CA LYS A 56 -15.03 1.75 7.61
C LYS A 56 -13.61 1.21 7.71
N VAL A 57 -12.87 1.57 8.75
CA VAL A 57 -11.51 1.09 8.96
C VAL A 57 -11.39 0.31 10.26
N VAL A 58 -10.51 -0.69 10.25
CA VAL A 58 -10.18 -1.52 11.42
C VAL A 58 -8.68 -1.55 11.65
N ILE A 59 -8.26 -1.40 12.90
CA ILE A 59 -6.84 -1.53 13.27
C ILE A 59 -6.42 -3.00 13.29
N ASP A 60 -5.20 -3.25 12.84
CA ASP A 60 -4.54 -4.54 12.87
C ASP A 60 -4.48 -5.15 14.28
N SER A 61 -4.61 -6.48 14.34
CA SER A 61 -4.68 -7.24 15.58
C SER A 61 -3.43 -7.15 16.48
N ASN A 62 -2.26 -6.87 15.93
CA ASN A 62 -0.99 -6.77 16.64
C ASN A 62 -0.95 -5.56 17.60
N TRP A 63 -1.70 -4.49 17.30
CA TRP A 63 -1.84 -3.30 18.15
C TRP A 63 -2.82 -3.48 19.31
N ARG A 64 -3.66 -4.51 19.26
CA ARG A 64 -4.72 -4.69 20.24
C ARG A 64 -4.15 -5.20 21.55
N TRP A 65 -4.83 -4.83 22.63
CA TRP A 65 -4.60 -5.45 23.92
C TRP A 65 -4.97 -6.94 23.84
N VAL A 66 -4.03 -7.79 24.27
CA VAL A 66 -4.20 -9.24 24.37
C VAL A 66 -4.27 -9.62 25.84
N HIS A 67 -5.43 -10.08 26.30
CA HIS A 67 -5.65 -10.44 27.69
C HIS A 67 -6.34 -11.80 27.83
N ASN A 68 -6.28 -12.37 29.03
CA ASN A 68 -6.89 -13.66 29.28
C ASN A 68 -8.42 -13.60 29.12
N THR A 69 -9.01 -14.69 28.64
CA THR A 69 -10.45 -14.81 28.45
C THR A 69 -11.20 -14.63 29.77
N GLY A 70 -12.18 -13.73 29.81
CA GLY A 70 -12.99 -13.47 31.00
C GLY A 70 -12.28 -12.74 32.15
N GLY A 71 -11.07 -12.22 31.92
CA GLY A 71 -10.31 -11.42 32.88
C GLY A 71 -9.62 -10.22 32.23
N TYR A 72 -8.66 -9.63 32.95
CA TYR A 72 -7.89 -8.45 32.54
C TYR A 72 -6.38 -8.67 32.69
N THR A 73 -5.94 -9.92 32.84
CA THR A 73 -4.52 -10.25 32.95
C THR A 73 -3.93 -10.31 31.54
N ASN A 74 -2.86 -9.56 31.31
CA ASN A 74 -2.20 -9.51 30.00
C ASN A 74 -1.66 -10.89 29.63
N CYS A 75 -1.94 -11.32 28.40
CA CYS A 75 -1.22 -12.44 27.79
C CYS A 75 0.10 -12.00 27.15
N TYR A 76 0.20 -10.72 26.78
CA TYR A 76 1.38 -10.12 26.16
C TYR A 76 1.59 -8.71 26.75
N THR A 77 2.80 -8.40 27.20
CA THR A 77 3.15 -7.09 27.79
C THR A 77 4.52 -6.64 27.33
N GLY A 78 4.62 -5.38 26.87
CA GLY A 78 5.85 -4.90 26.24
C GLY A 78 6.11 -5.72 24.98
N ASN A 79 7.15 -6.56 25.01
CA ASN A 79 7.53 -7.43 23.92
C ASN A 79 7.61 -8.93 24.28
N ASP A 80 6.95 -9.39 25.34
CA ASP A 80 6.97 -10.80 25.76
C ASP A 80 5.59 -11.34 26.19
N TRP A 81 5.46 -12.66 26.10
CA TRP A 81 4.25 -13.42 26.42
C TRP A 81 4.26 -13.90 27.87
N ASP A 82 3.10 -13.91 28.54
CA ASP A 82 2.93 -14.60 29.82
C ASP A 82 2.96 -16.11 29.60
N ARG A 83 4.06 -16.78 29.99
CA ARG A 83 4.27 -18.21 29.77
C ARG A 83 3.34 -19.12 30.59
N THR A 84 2.62 -18.60 31.57
CA THR A 84 1.60 -19.37 32.31
C THR A 84 0.30 -19.43 31.49
N LEU A 85 -0.08 -18.31 30.89
CA LEU A 85 -1.26 -18.22 30.00
C LEU A 85 -0.98 -18.77 28.60
N CYS A 86 0.26 -18.61 28.13
CA CYS A 86 0.74 -18.95 26.80
C CYS A 86 1.95 -19.90 26.85
N PRO A 87 1.76 -21.15 27.33
CA PRO A 87 2.82 -22.15 27.34
C PRO A 87 3.15 -22.71 25.94
N ASP A 88 2.18 -22.65 25.03
CA ASP A 88 2.24 -23.10 23.63
C ASP A 88 1.23 -22.30 22.79
N ASP A 89 1.35 -22.36 21.46
CA ASP A 89 0.59 -21.51 20.54
C ASP A 89 -0.93 -21.75 20.59
N VAL A 90 -1.34 -23.01 20.78
CA VAL A 90 -2.74 -23.43 20.78
C VAL A 90 -3.41 -23.07 22.11
N THR A 91 -2.74 -23.34 23.22
CA THR A 91 -3.20 -22.97 24.56
C THR A 91 -3.26 -21.46 24.72
N CYS A 92 -2.27 -20.73 24.20
CA CYS A 92 -2.28 -19.27 24.21
C CYS A 92 -3.48 -18.71 23.43
N ALA A 93 -3.71 -19.19 22.20
CA ALA A 93 -4.89 -18.79 21.43
C ALA A 93 -6.19 -19.05 22.21
N THR A 94 -6.30 -20.22 22.85
CA THR A 94 -7.45 -20.57 23.70
C THR A 94 -7.65 -19.60 24.87
N ASN A 95 -6.57 -19.28 25.58
CA ASN A 95 -6.62 -18.55 26.84
C ASN A 95 -6.71 -17.04 26.64
N CYS A 96 -6.46 -16.53 25.44
CA CYS A 96 -6.27 -15.11 25.18
C CYS A 96 -7.25 -14.55 24.16
N ALA A 97 -7.59 -13.29 24.33
CA ALA A 97 -8.59 -12.58 23.55
C ALA A 97 -8.05 -11.25 23.04
N LEU A 98 -8.43 -10.88 21.81
CA LEU A 98 -8.23 -9.55 21.26
C LEU A 98 -9.36 -8.63 21.70
N ASP A 99 -9.05 -7.52 22.36
CA ASP A 99 -10.07 -6.56 22.80
C ASP A 99 -10.39 -5.50 21.73
N GLY A 100 -11.47 -4.75 21.95
CA GLY A 100 -11.81 -3.59 21.11
C GLY A 100 -10.78 -2.44 21.23
N ALA A 101 -10.85 -1.49 20.31
CA ALA A 101 -9.89 -0.38 20.23
C ALA A 101 -10.53 1.00 20.49
N ASP A 102 -9.91 1.80 21.37
CA ASP A 102 -10.10 3.26 21.39
C ASP A 102 -9.21 3.90 20.32
N TYR A 103 -9.72 3.92 19.09
CA TYR A 103 -9.02 4.44 17.89
C TYR A 103 -8.38 5.81 18.11
N LYS A 104 -9.11 6.76 18.70
CA LYS A 104 -8.62 8.13 18.86
C LYS A 104 -7.72 8.28 20.08
N GLY A 105 -8.17 7.80 21.24
CA GLY A 105 -7.49 8.05 22.51
C GLY A 105 -6.24 7.21 22.71
N THR A 106 -6.20 6.00 22.14
CA THR A 106 -5.06 5.07 22.28
C THR A 106 -4.16 5.09 21.05
N TYR A 107 -4.74 5.09 19.85
CA TYR A 107 -3.99 4.88 18.60
C TYR A 107 -3.83 6.15 17.74
N GLY A 108 -4.43 7.27 18.13
CA GLY A 108 -4.34 8.52 17.37
C GLY A 108 -4.96 8.47 15.97
N VAL A 109 -5.88 7.53 15.76
CA VAL A 109 -6.60 7.34 14.50
C VAL A 109 -7.88 8.16 14.51
N THR A 110 -8.10 8.95 13.46
CA THR A 110 -9.38 9.64 13.26
C THR A 110 -9.82 9.57 11.82
N ALA A 111 -11.13 9.41 11.61
CA ALA A 111 -11.74 9.43 10.28
C ALA A 111 -12.91 10.42 10.24
N SER A 112 -13.08 11.11 9.11
CA SER A 112 -14.18 12.04 8.86
C SER A 112 -14.47 12.11 7.37
N GLY A 113 -15.70 11.75 6.97
CA GLY A 113 -16.07 11.64 5.57
C GLY A 113 -15.14 10.69 4.83
N SER A 114 -14.42 11.20 3.84
CA SER A 114 -13.45 10.44 3.05
C SER A 114 -12.00 10.59 3.50
N SER A 115 -11.74 11.11 4.70
CA SER A 115 -10.39 11.38 5.22
C SER A 115 -10.08 10.50 6.43
N LEU A 116 -8.90 9.89 6.41
CA LEU A 116 -8.30 9.13 7.50
C LEU A 116 -6.97 9.77 7.88
N ARG A 117 -6.81 10.11 9.15
CA ARG A 117 -5.56 10.62 9.73
C ARG A 117 -5.00 9.62 10.72
N LEU A 118 -3.71 9.33 10.57
CA LEU A 118 -2.93 8.48 11.48
C LEU A 118 -1.83 9.34 12.12
N ASN A 119 -1.84 9.46 13.44
CA ASN A 119 -0.75 10.08 14.18
C ASN A 119 0.36 9.06 14.46
N PHE A 120 1.61 9.51 14.50
CA PHE A 120 2.74 8.64 14.76
C PHE A 120 2.81 8.20 16.23
N VAL A 121 2.95 9.14 17.18
CA VAL A 121 2.95 8.79 18.62
C VAL A 121 1.66 9.24 19.28
N THR A 122 1.03 8.35 20.03
CA THR A 122 -0.13 8.67 20.87
C THR A 122 0.14 8.26 22.31
N GLN A 123 0.09 9.23 23.23
CA GLN A 123 0.27 8.97 24.65
C GLN A 123 -1.09 8.66 25.30
N ALA A 124 -1.26 7.42 25.74
CA ALA A 124 -2.39 6.95 26.55
C ALA A 124 -1.88 6.37 27.87
N SER A 125 -2.55 5.35 28.41
CA SER A 125 -2.02 4.53 29.51
C SER A 125 -0.67 3.88 29.16
N GLN A 126 -0.43 3.65 27.87
CA GLN A 126 0.85 3.28 27.27
C GLN A 126 1.18 4.24 26.12
N LYS A 127 2.46 4.28 25.72
CA LYS A 127 2.91 5.02 24.53
C LYS A 127 2.66 4.14 23.31
N ASN A 128 1.73 4.54 22.45
CA ASN A 128 1.51 3.89 21.14
C ASN A 128 2.41 4.54 20.08
N ILE A 129 2.98 3.71 19.20
CA ILE A 129 3.80 4.12 18.05
C ILE A 129 3.18 3.51 16.80
N GLY A 130 2.90 4.37 15.82
CA GLY A 130 2.32 3.99 14.53
C GLY A 130 0.93 3.36 14.60
N SER A 131 0.46 2.95 13.44
CA SER A 131 -0.74 2.11 13.29
C SER A 131 -0.78 1.48 11.90
N ARG A 132 -1.47 0.34 11.77
CA ARG A 132 -1.83 -0.29 10.49
C ARG A 132 -3.33 -0.55 10.47
N LEU A 133 -4.00 -0.08 9.41
CA LEU A 133 -5.45 -0.19 9.27
C LEU A 133 -5.86 -0.80 7.94
N TYR A 134 -6.99 -1.49 7.95
CA TYR A 134 -7.60 -2.10 6.78
C TYR A 134 -8.93 -1.44 6.44
N LEU A 135 -9.21 -1.27 5.15
CA LEU A 135 -10.55 -0.87 4.72
C LEU A 135 -11.50 -2.07 4.78
N MET A 136 -12.67 -1.86 5.36
CA MET A 136 -13.72 -2.87 5.46
C MET A 136 -14.96 -2.51 4.65
N ALA A 137 -15.57 -3.53 4.05
CA ALA A 137 -16.86 -3.47 3.39
C ALA A 137 -18.01 -3.42 4.41
N ASP A 138 -17.90 -4.23 5.47
CA ASP A 138 -18.84 -4.30 6.59
C ASP A 138 -18.11 -4.59 7.92
N ASP A 139 -18.82 -4.89 9.02
CA ASP A 139 -18.17 -5.12 10.32
C ASP A 139 -17.47 -6.48 10.45
N SER A 140 -17.46 -7.33 9.43
CA SER A 140 -16.90 -8.69 9.47
C SER A 140 -16.12 -9.07 8.22
N LYS A 141 -16.04 -8.18 7.22
CA LYS A 141 -15.33 -8.42 5.96
C LYS A 141 -14.51 -7.21 5.53
N TYR A 142 -13.28 -7.46 5.10
CA TYR A 142 -12.48 -6.48 4.39
C TYR A 142 -13.12 -6.12 3.05
N GLU A 143 -12.82 -4.91 2.55
CA GLU A 143 -13.15 -4.56 1.16
C GLU A 143 -12.10 -5.19 0.23
N MET A 144 -12.55 -6.04 -0.69
CA MET A 144 -11.68 -6.73 -1.64
C MET A 144 -11.61 -5.97 -2.97
N PHE A 145 -10.41 -5.50 -3.33
CA PHE A 145 -10.21 -4.74 -4.55
C PHE A 145 -9.67 -5.61 -5.69
N GLN A 146 -10.38 -5.58 -6.81
CA GLN A 146 -9.99 -6.22 -8.06
C GLN A 146 -9.36 -5.18 -8.99
N LEU A 147 -8.03 -5.19 -9.09
CA LEU A 147 -7.27 -4.05 -9.63
C LEU A 147 -6.82 -4.22 -11.08
N LEU A 148 -6.85 -5.43 -11.66
CA LEU A 148 -6.47 -5.64 -13.06
C LEU A 148 -7.33 -4.82 -14.02
N ASN A 149 -6.67 -4.05 -14.89
CA ASN A 149 -7.29 -3.11 -15.83
C ASN A 149 -8.15 -2.03 -15.15
N GLN A 150 -7.79 -1.68 -13.90
CA GLN A 150 -8.38 -0.59 -13.14
C GLN A 150 -7.32 0.45 -12.78
N GLU A 151 -7.80 1.55 -12.22
CA GLU A 151 -7.05 2.64 -11.63
C GLU A 151 -7.47 2.80 -10.17
N PHE A 152 -6.48 2.96 -9.28
CA PHE A 152 -6.65 3.31 -7.87
C PHE A 152 -6.04 4.69 -7.61
N THR A 153 -6.82 5.55 -6.97
CA THR A 153 -6.47 6.96 -6.76
C THR A 153 -6.83 7.40 -5.35
N PHE A 154 -6.01 8.25 -4.76
CA PHE A 154 -6.27 8.87 -3.45
C PHE A 154 -5.54 10.21 -3.36
N ASP A 155 -5.99 11.07 -2.46
CA ASP A 155 -5.29 12.28 -2.04
C ASP A 155 -4.49 11.99 -0.76
N VAL A 156 -3.30 12.55 -0.65
CA VAL A 156 -2.43 12.36 0.52
C VAL A 156 -1.80 13.67 0.99
N ASP A 157 -1.67 13.79 2.30
CA ASP A 157 -0.85 14.81 2.96
C ASP A 157 0.31 14.14 3.72
N VAL A 158 1.52 14.34 3.21
CA VAL A 158 2.79 13.86 3.78
C VAL A 158 3.64 14.99 4.35
N SER A 159 3.12 16.23 4.39
CA SER A 159 3.89 17.43 4.77
C SER A 159 4.44 17.37 6.20
N ASN A 160 3.89 16.49 7.04
CA ASN A 160 4.28 16.28 8.43
C ASN A 160 5.03 14.95 8.64
N LEU A 161 5.52 14.32 7.57
CA LEU A 161 6.34 13.11 7.62
C LEU A 161 7.81 13.44 7.31
N PRO A 162 8.70 13.49 8.30
CA PRO A 162 10.13 13.70 8.10
C PRO A 162 10.85 12.42 7.64
N CYS A 163 12.17 12.51 7.47
CA CYS A 163 13.05 11.35 7.31
C CYS A 163 12.82 10.31 8.41
N GLY A 164 12.89 9.02 8.07
CA GLY A 164 12.74 7.93 9.04
C GLY A 164 11.30 7.44 9.25
N LEU A 165 10.29 8.18 8.77
CA LEU A 165 8.90 7.73 8.77
C LEU A 165 8.45 7.26 7.41
N ASN A 166 7.47 6.37 7.39
CA ASN A 166 6.77 5.94 6.19
C ASN A 166 5.26 5.93 6.46
N GLY A 167 4.56 6.83 5.76
CA GLY A 167 3.12 6.72 5.57
C GLY A 167 2.86 5.83 4.37
N ALA A 168 2.56 4.55 4.62
CA ALA A 168 2.29 3.59 3.56
C ALA A 168 0.80 3.40 3.28
N LEU A 169 0.47 3.26 1.99
CA LEU A 169 -0.84 2.83 1.49
C LEU A 169 -0.60 1.78 0.40
N TYR A 170 -1.10 0.57 0.63
CA TYR A 170 -0.72 -0.60 -0.15
C TYR A 170 -1.82 -1.66 -0.15
N PHE A 171 -1.62 -2.74 -0.92
CA PHE A 171 -2.54 -3.85 -1.03
C PHE A 171 -1.85 -5.16 -0.70
N VAL A 172 -2.54 -6.03 0.05
CA VAL A 172 -2.07 -7.39 0.36
C VAL A 172 -3.15 -8.43 0.10
N ALA A 173 -2.75 -9.64 -0.31
CA ALA A 173 -3.66 -10.74 -0.63
C ALA A 173 -4.11 -11.52 0.63
N MET A 174 -4.72 -10.79 1.56
CA MET A 174 -5.37 -11.34 2.76
C MET A 174 -6.74 -11.97 2.44
N ASP A 175 -7.17 -12.93 3.27
CA ASP A 175 -8.53 -13.46 3.20
C ASP A 175 -9.56 -12.39 3.61
N GLU A 176 -10.69 -12.30 2.88
CA GLU A 176 -11.76 -11.31 3.11
C GLU A 176 -12.29 -11.30 4.57
N ASP A 177 -12.33 -12.47 5.22
CA ASP A 177 -12.85 -12.63 6.59
C ASP A 177 -11.74 -12.63 7.67
N GLY A 178 -10.50 -12.30 7.29
CA GLY A 178 -9.34 -12.37 8.19
C GLY A 178 -8.95 -13.79 8.58
N GLY A 179 -9.34 -14.79 7.79
CA GLY A 179 -8.98 -16.19 7.91
C GLY A 179 -9.97 -17.04 8.72
N MET A 180 -11.15 -16.52 9.10
CA MET A 180 -12.12 -17.24 9.94
C MET A 180 -12.62 -18.54 9.29
N ALA A 181 -12.87 -18.53 7.98
CA ALA A 181 -13.34 -19.71 7.25
C ALA A 181 -12.28 -20.82 7.18
N ARG A 182 -11.00 -20.45 7.02
CA ARG A 182 -9.86 -21.39 6.94
C ARG A 182 -9.42 -21.87 8.31
N TYR A 183 -9.54 -21.03 9.33
CA TYR A 183 -9.03 -21.28 10.68
C TYR A 183 -10.16 -21.12 11.70
N PRO A 184 -10.91 -22.20 12.00
CA PRO A 184 -12.03 -22.13 12.94
C PRO A 184 -11.65 -21.70 14.36
N THR A 185 -10.36 -21.76 14.71
CA THR A 185 -9.80 -21.23 15.96
C THR A 185 -9.53 -19.73 15.90
N ASN A 186 -9.85 -19.02 14.82
CA ASN A 186 -9.95 -17.57 14.82
C ASN A 186 -11.42 -17.18 15.04
N LYS A 187 -11.76 -16.63 16.21
CA LYS A 187 -13.11 -16.09 16.48
C LYS A 187 -13.21 -14.59 16.30
N ALA A 188 -12.08 -13.91 16.11
CA ALA A 188 -12.01 -12.46 16.04
C ALA A 188 -12.19 -11.96 14.60
N GLY A 189 -11.45 -12.54 13.65
CA GLY A 189 -11.62 -12.27 12.22
C GLY A 189 -11.29 -10.85 11.78
N ALA A 190 -11.73 -10.50 10.58
CA ALA A 190 -11.54 -9.16 10.01
C ALA A 190 -12.08 -8.04 10.91
N LYS A 191 -13.12 -8.30 11.71
CA LYS A 191 -13.66 -7.37 12.71
C LYS A 191 -12.60 -6.90 13.73
N TYR A 192 -11.59 -7.71 14.00
CA TYR A 192 -10.50 -7.38 14.92
C TYR A 192 -9.16 -7.28 14.19
N GLY A 193 -9.17 -7.10 12.87
CA GLY A 193 -7.95 -6.86 12.10
C GLY A 193 -7.01 -8.07 12.02
N THR A 194 -7.53 -9.31 11.98
CA THR A 194 -6.69 -10.52 11.92
C THR A 194 -6.35 -10.93 10.48
N GLY A 195 -5.34 -11.78 10.33
CA GLY A 195 -5.04 -12.45 9.06
C GLY A 195 -4.06 -11.70 8.16
N TYR A 196 -3.36 -10.70 8.71
CA TYR A 196 -2.35 -9.97 7.97
C TYR A 196 -1.25 -10.89 7.41
N CYS A 197 -0.78 -10.51 6.24
CA CYS A 197 0.34 -11.10 5.53
C CYS A 197 0.90 -10.02 4.60
N ASP A 198 2.17 -10.16 4.22
CA ASP A 198 2.79 -9.34 3.18
C ASP A 198 4.01 -10.07 2.58
N ALA A 199 4.74 -9.43 1.67
CA ALA A 199 5.85 -10.08 0.97
C ALA A 199 7.13 -10.20 1.81
N GLN A 200 7.18 -9.61 3.00
CA GLN A 200 8.24 -9.81 3.98
C GLN A 200 8.04 -11.06 4.82
N CYS A 201 6.92 -11.77 4.65
CA CYS A 201 6.58 -12.94 5.46
C CYS A 201 6.68 -12.68 6.99
N PRO A 202 6.04 -11.61 7.50
CA PRO A 202 6.24 -11.06 8.84
C PRO A 202 6.08 -12.10 9.93
N ARG A 203 7.09 -12.19 10.79
CA ARG A 203 7.15 -13.10 11.95
C ARG A 203 6.83 -12.41 13.28
N ASP A 204 6.59 -11.10 13.25
CA ASP A 204 6.25 -10.25 14.39
C ASP A 204 4.76 -10.29 14.76
N LEU A 205 3.94 -10.96 13.94
CA LEU A 205 2.53 -11.12 14.20
C LEU A 205 2.29 -12.05 15.40
N LYS A 206 1.55 -11.54 16.38
CA LYS A 206 1.18 -12.29 17.59
C LYS A 206 0.27 -13.49 17.32
N PHE A 207 -0.55 -13.42 16.27
CA PHE A 207 -1.48 -14.49 15.89
C PHE A 207 -1.46 -14.74 14.38
N ILE A 208 -1.25 -16.00 13.99
CA ILE A 208 -1.25 -16.44 12.58
C ILE A 208 -2.06 -17.73 12.49
N ASN A 209 -2.97 -17.82 11.52
CA ASN A 209 -3.78 -19.01 11.25
C ASN A 209 -4.59 -19.52 12.46
N GLY A 210 -5.10 -18.59 13.29
CA GLY A 210 -5.88 -18.89 14.49
C GLY A 210 -5.07 -19.54 15.63
N GLN A 211 -3.74 -19.39 15.62
CA GLN A 211 -2.83 -19.78 16.68
C GLN A 211 -2.03 -18.55 17.14
N ALA A 212 -1.56 -18.53 18.38
CA ALA A 212 -0.56 -17.55 18.80
C ALA A 212 0.80 -17.86 18.14
N ASN A 213 1.76 -16.96 18.31
CA ASN A 213 3.13 -17.13 17.81
C ASN A 213 4.13 -17.06 18.98
N VAL A 214 3.80 -17.71 20.10
CA VAL A 214 4.60 -17.67 21.35
C VAL A 214 5.77 -18.66 21.32
N GLU A 215 5.64 -19.75 20.55
CA GLU A 215 6.73 -20.70 20.32
C GLU A 215 7.87 -20.04 19.54
N GLY A 216 9.08 -20.12 20.11
CA GLY A 216 10.26 -19.47 19.53
C GLY A 216 10.22 -17.94 19.55
N TRP A 217 9.32 -17.32 20.33
CA TRP A 217 9.25 -15.86 20.44
C TRP A 217 10.53 -15.27 21.02
N GLU A 218 11.16 -14.39 20.24
CA GLU A 218 12.33 -13.60 20.61
C GLU A 218 11.96 -12.11 20.65
N PRO A 219 12.03 -11.45 21.82
CA PRO A 219 11.81 -10.01 21.93
C PRO A 219 12.79 -9.21 21.08
N SER A 220 12.32 -8.16 20.40
CA SER A 220 13.19 -7.27 19.62
C SER A 220 14.12 -6.48 20.54
N SER A 221 15.36 -6.29 20.12
CA SER A 221 16.32 -5.42 20.83
C SER A 221 16.12 -3.94 20.53
N SER A 222 15.47 -3.60 19.41
CA SER A 222 15.23 -2.22 18.96
C SER A 222 13.77 -1.79 19.10
N ASP A 223 12.82 -2.71 19.35
CA ASP A 223 11.41 -2.42 19.57
C ASP A 223 10.93 -3.01 20.90
N VAL A 224 10.45 -2.13 21.79
CA VAL A 224 9.95 -2.51 23.12
C VAL A 224 8.55 -3.11 23.09
N ASN A 225 7.85 -3.06 21.96
CA ASN A 225 6.49 -3.56 21.76
C ASN A 225 6.43 -4.81 20.87
N GLY A 226 7.51 -5.11 20.16
CA GLY A 226 7.59 -6.16 19.14
C GLY A 226 8.66 -7.22 19.40
N GLY A 227 8.53 -8.32 18.69
CA GLY A 227 9.45 -9.46 18.71
C GLY A 227 9.17 -10.33 17.49
N THR A 228 9.76 -11.52 17.40
CA THR A 228 9.49 -12.45 16.30
C THR A 228 9.29 -13.86 16.82
N GLY A 229 8.27 -14.55 16.32
CA GLY A 229 8.00 -15.96 16.64
C GLY A 229 8.53 -16.92 15.58
N ASN A 230 8.20 -18.20 15.75
CA ASN A 230 8.55 -19.25 14.78
C ASN A 230 7.82 -19.09 13.44
N TYR A 231 6.58 -18.60 13.43
CA TYR A 231 5.79 -18.52 12.21
C TYR A 231 5.84 -17.13 11.58
N GLY A 232 5.81 -17.09 10.26
CA GLY A 232 5.55 -15.87 9.48
C GLY A 232 4.34 -16.02 8.56
N SER A 233 3.82 -14.91 8.05
CA SER A 233 2.61 -14.85 7.21
C SER A 233 2.91 -14.18 5.87
N CYS A 234 3.09 -14.97 4.81
CA CYS A 234 3.46 -14.55 3.48
C CYS A 234 2.23 -14.32 2.58
N CYS A 235 2.23 -13.27 1.75
CA CYS A 235 1.36 -13.15 0.58
C CYS A 235 1.87 -12.09 -0.39
N ALA A 236 1.32 -12.04 -1.60
CA ALA A 236 1.66 -10.99 -2.56
C ALA A 236 1.27 -9.61 -2.01
N GLU A 237 2.09 -8.62 -2.33
CA GLU A 237 1.97 -7.24 -1.86
C GLU A 237 2.17 -6.26 -3.01
N MET A 238 1.32 -5.24 -3.08
CA MET A 238 1.43 -4.16 -4.04
C MET A 238 1.48 -2.83 -3.28
N ASP A 239 2.69 -2.30 -3.15
CA ASP A 239 2.95 -1.02 -2.54
C ASP A 239 2.61 0.10 -3.50
N ILE A 240 1.41 0.65 -3.34
CA ILE A 240 0.96 1.81 -4.11
C ILE A 240 1.78 3.03 -3.71
N TRP A 241 2.06 3.15 -2.42
CA TRP A 241 2.63 4.34 -1.85
C TRP A 241 3.38 4.00 -0.58
N GLU A 242 4.69 4.15 -0.62
CA GLU A 242 5.53 4.25 0.56
C GLU A 242 6.23 5.59 0.50
N ALA A 243 6.04 6.44 1.50
CA ALA A 243 6.55 7.79 1.42
C ALA A 243 6.68 8.51 2.75
N ASN A 244 7.54 9.52 2.69
CA ASN A 244 7.49 10.69 3.56
C ASN A 244 7.58 11.95 2.69
N SER A 245 7.80 13.11 3.32
CA SER A 245 7.95 14.37 2.59
C SER A 245 9.19 14.43 1.70
N ILE A 246 10.17 13.53 1.84
CA ILE A 246 11.43 13.59 1.11
C ILE A 246 11.43 12.68 -0.11
N SER A 247 10.92 11.46 0.05
CA SER A 247 10.97 10.41 -0.98
C SER A 247 9.68 9.60 -1.02
N THR A 248 9.45 8.96 -2.16
CA THR A 248 8.35 8.01 -2.35
C THR A 248 8.76 6.87 -3.29
N ALA A 249 8.22 5.67 -3.06
CA ALA A 249 8.31 4.52 -3.92
C ALA A 249 6.93 3.91 -4.19
N PHE A 250 6.82 3.19 -5.30
CA PHE A 250 5.75 2.22 -5.53
C PHE A 250 6.36 0.94 -6.10
N THR A 251 5.91 -0.21 -5.59
CA THR A 251 6.67 -1.45 -5.67
C THR A 251 5.72 -2.66 -5.70
N PRO A 252 5.69 -3.46 -6.77
CA PRO A 252 5.06 -4.77 -6.76
C PRO A 252 6.00 -5.82 -6.17
N HIS A 253 5.45 -6.64 -5.27
CA HIS A 253 6.13 -7.75 -4.62
C HIS A 253 5.35 -9.06 -4.86
N PRO A 254 5.75 -9.85 -5.87
CA PRO A 254 5.12 -11.13 -6.13
C PRO A 254 5.61 -12.21 -5.15
N CYS A 255 4.77 -13.22 -4.96
CA CYS A 255 5.10 -14.44 -4.23
C CYS A 255 4.76 -15.66 -5.09
N ASP A 256 5.42 -16.79 -4.83
CA ASP A 256 5.18 -18.05 -5.53
C ASP A 256 3.72 -18.51 -5.40
N ASP A 257 3.12 -18.31 -4.22
CA ASP A 257 1.68 -18.37 -3.98
C ASP A 257 1.21 -16.95 -3.62
N PRO A 258 0.29 -16.35 -4.39
CA PRO A 258 -0.17 -15.00 -4.11
C PRO A 258 -1.00 -14.91 -2.83
N ALA A 259 -1.74 -15.95 -2.46
CA ALA A 259 -2.62 -15.92 -1.31
C ALA A 259 -1.86 -16.09 0.02
N GLN A 260 -2.53 -15.81 1.14
CA GLN A 260 -1.92 -15.99 2.46
C GLN A 260 -1.44 -17.43 2.69
N THR A 261 -0.14 -17.56 2.98
CA THR A 261 0.51 -18.80 3.40
C THR A 261 1.34 -18.58 4.65
N ARG A 262 1.45 -19.61 5.49
CA ARG A 262 2.29 -19.57 6.70
C ARG A 262 3.64 -20.22 6.43
N CYS A 263 4.72 -19.55 6.80
CA CYS A 263 6.09 -20.06 6.74
C CYS A 263 6.63 -20.34 8.16
N THR A 264 7.85 -20.90 8.28
CA THR A 264 8.45 -21.23 9.59
C THR A 264 9.94 -20.95 9.64
N GLY A 265 10.39 -20.24 10.68
CA GLY A 265 11.79 -19.88 10.92
C GLY A 265 12.40 -19.10 9.76
N ASP A 266 13.71 -19.27 9.58
CA ASP A 266 14.44 -18.58 8.50
C ASP A 266 14.00 -18.97 7.08
N SER A 267 13.26 -20.08 6.91
CA SER A 267 12.68 -20.43 5.60
C SER A 267 11.58 -19.48 5.15
N CYS A 268 11.11 -18.59 6.03
CA CYS A 268 10.27 -17.47 5.65
C CYS A 268 10.95 -16.50 4.69
N GLY A 269 12.28 -16.35 4.77
CA GLY A 269 12.95 -15.23 4.12
C GLY A 269 12.47 -13.88 4.67
N GLY A 270 12.51 -12.85 3.84
CA GLY A 270 12.10 -11.51 4.24
C GLY A 270 12.99 -10.86 5.29
N THR A 271 12.56 -9.68 5.74
CA THR A 271 13.37 -8.81 6.63
C THR A 271 13.65 -9.43 8.01
N TYR A 272 12.81 -10.37 8.47
CA TYR A 272 12.93 -11.00 9.79
C TYR A 272 13.72 -12.33 9.80
N SER A 273 14.45 -12.64 8.73
CA SER A 273 15.18 -13.91 8.61
C SER A 273 16.66 -13.68 8.30
N SER A 274 17.49 -14.68 8.58
CA SER A 274 18.94 -14.59 8.33
C SER A 274 19.31 -14.42 6.85
N ASP A 275 18.46 -14.91 5.95
CA ASP A 275 18.59 -14.73 4.50
C ASP A 275 17.24 -14.26 3.95
N ARG A 276 17.15 -12.96 3.61
CA ARG A 276 15.90 -12.37 3.08
C ARG A 276 15.42 -13.06 1.79
N TYR A 277 16.31 -13.65 1.00
CA TYR A 277 15.99 -14.26 -0.29
C TYR A 277 15.68 -15.76 -0.22
N GLY A 278 15.73 -16.35 0.99
CA GLY A 278 15.51 -17.77 1.24
C GLY A 278 14.05 -18.21 1.20
N GLY A 279 13.11 -17.25 1.13
CA GLY A 279 11.66 -17.49 1.17
C GLY A 279 10.98 -17.66 -0.20
N THR A 280 9.65 -17.56 -0.17
CA THR A 280 8.74 -17.73 -1.31
C THR A 280 8.16 -16.42 -1.84
N CYS A 281 8.55 -15.30 -1.24
CA CYS A 281 8.14 -13.95 -1.64
C CYS A 281 9.36 -13.12 -2.00
N ASP A 282 9.16 -12.15 -2.88
CA ASP A 282 10.17 -11.14 -3.19
C ASP A 282 10.19 -10.04 -2.11
N PRO A 283 11.22 -9.98 -1.24
CA PRO A 283 11.28 -8.97 -0.20
C PRO A 283 11.75 -7.60 -0.69
N ASP A 284 12.25 -7.49 -1.94
CA ASP A 284 12.81 -6.25 -2.50
C ASP A 284 11.84 -5.58 -3.46
N GLY A 285 11.09 -6.39 -4.22
CA GLY A 285 10.14 -5.92 -5.22
C GLY A 285 10.81 -5.30 -6.46
N CYS A 286 10.00 -4.74 -7.36
CA CYS A 286 10.47 -3.93 -8.47
C CYS A 286 10.13 -2.44 -8.27
N ASP A 287 10.96 -1.73 -7.52
CA ASP A 287 10.65 -0.38 -7.07
C ASP A 287 10.82 0.71 -8.14
N PHE A 288 9.96 1.72 -8.08
CA PHE A 288 10.17 3.00 -8.76
C PHE A 288 10.10 4.16 -7.76
N ASN A 289 11.27 4.58 -7.27
CA ASN A 289 11.47 5.84 -6.57
C ASN A 289 12.07 6.89 -7.54
N PRO A 290 11.41 8.04 -7.80
CA PRO A 290 11.91 9.09 -8.71
C PRO A 290 13.35 9.54 -8.45
N TYR A 291 13.74 9.67 -7.19
CA TYR A 291 15.07 10.08 -6.77
C TYR A 291 16.08 8.98 -7.08
N ARG A 292 15.76 7.72 -6.73
CA ARG A 292 16.58 6.53 -7.02
C ARG A 292 16.77 6.30 -8.52
N MET A 293 15.74 6.62 -9.31
CA MET A 293 15.77 6.59 -10.78
C MET A 293 16.43 7.84 -11.40
N GLY A 294 17.06 8.68 -10.57
CA GLY A 294 17.97 9.75 -10.98
C GLY A 294 17.32 11.11 -11.23
N ASN A 295 16.04 11.29 -10.92
CA ASN A 295 15.36 12.59 -10.96
C ASN A 295 15.12 13.15 -9.54
N GLN A 296 16.16 13.80 -9.01
CA GLN A 296 16.16 14.32 -7.64
C GLN A 296 15.29 15.57 -7.43
N SER A 297 14.84 16.25 -8.50
CA SER A 297 14.01 17.46 -8.42
C SER A 297 12.52 17.19 -8.60
N PHE A 298 12.11 15.93 -8.73
CA PHE A 298 10.73 15.57 -9.03
C PHE A 298 9.81 15.61 -7.79
N TYR A 299 10.18 14.93 -6.71
CA TYR A 299 9.34 14.76 -5.52
C TYR A 299 10.06 15.26 -4.26
N GLY A 300 9.36 16.04 -3.44
CA GLY A 300 9.82 16.56 -2.16
C GLY A 300 9.43 18.03 -1.92
N PRO A 301 9.94 18.68 -0.86
CA PRO A 301 9.50 20.02 -0.51
C PRO A 301 9.91 21.03 -1.59
N SER A 302 8.98 21.86 -2.05
CA SER A 302 9.22 22.85 -3.11
C SER A 302 9.70 22.25 -4.46
N LYS A 303 9.34 20.99 -4.77
CA LYS A 303 9.68 20.31 -6.04
C LYS A 303 8.49 20.22 -7.01
N ILE A 304 8.63 19.47 -8.10
CA ILE A 304 7.58 19.34 -9.14
C ILE A 304 6.27 18.80 -8.55
N VAL A 305 6.37 17.72 -7.77
CA VAL A 305 5.35 17.27 -6.83
C VAL A 305 5.77 17.80 -5.47
N ASP A 306 5.10 18.85 -5.02
CA ASP A 306 5.46 19.61 -3.82
C ASP A 306 4.84 18.98 -2.58
N THR A 307 5.66 18.39 -1.73
CA THR A 307 5.18 17.68 -0.52
C THR A 307 4.79 18.60 0.63
N GLU A 308 4.95 19.92 0.49
CA GLU A 308 4.51 20.90 1.49
C GLU A 308 2.97 21.08 1.49
N SER A 309 2.28 20.52 0.49
CA SER A 309 0.82 20.55 0.39
C SER A 309 0.25 19.23 -0.11
N PRO A 310 -1.04 18.94 0.14
CA PRO A 310 -1.66 17.71 -0.35
C PRO A 310 -1.65 17.59 -1.88
N PHE A 311 -1.62 16.36 -2.37
CA PHE A 311 -1.72 16.03 -3.80
C PHE A 311 -2.45 14.70 -4.00
N THR A 312 -2.94 14.48 -5.22
CA THR A 312 -3.54 13.22 -5.65
C THR A 312 -2.45 12.29 -6.20
N VAL A 313 -2.51 11.01 -5.85
CA VAL A 313 -1.72 9.92 -6.42
C VAL A 313 -2.65 9.02 -7.22
N VAL A 314 -2.28 8.73 -8.47
CA VAL A 314 -3.03 7.87 -9.39
C VAL A 314 -2.14 6.70 -9.80
N THR A 315 -2.64 5.48 -9.64
CA THR A 315 -1.94 4.25 -10.04
C THR A 315 -2.81 3.41 -10.96
N GLN A 316 -2.29 3.08 -12.13
CA GLN A 316 -3.00 2.31 -13.16
C GLN A 316 -2.37 0.93 -13.34
N PHE A 317 -3.19 -0.10 -13.42
CA PHE A 317 -2.78 -1.49 -13.61
C PHE A 317 -3.19 -1.97 -15.00
N ILE A 318 -2.29 -1.82 -15.95
CA ILE A 318 -2.56 -2.11 -17.35
C ILE A 318 -2.29 -3.59 -17.61
N THR A 319 -3.25 -4.25 -18.26
CA THR A 319 -3.11 -5.63 -18.74
C THR A 319 -2.75 -5.67 -20.22
N ASN A 320 -2.09 -6.75 -20.62
CA ASN A 320 -1.58 -6.95 -21.98
C ASN A 320 -2.65 -6.91 -23.09
N ASP A 321 -3.91 -7.19 -22.77
CA ASP A 321 -5.04 -7.20 -23.69
C ASP A 321 -6.09 -6.11 -23.40
N GLY A 322 -5.85 -5.26 -22.39
CA GLY A 322 -6.78 -4.21 -21.97
C GLY A 322 -8.08 -4.72 -21.33
N THR A 323 -8.09 -5.93 -20.80
CA THR A 323 -9.21 -6.53 -20.07
C THR A 323 -8.85 -6.84 -18.61
N SER A 324 -9.84 -6.96 -17.73
CA SER A 324 -9.61 -7.32 -16.31
C SER A 324 -9.17 -8.78 -16.10
N THR A 325 -9.11 -9.58 -17.17
CA THR A 325 -8.66 -10.99 -17.14
C THR A 325 -7.30 -11.18 -17.81
N GLY A 326 -6.75 -10.12 -18.43
CA GLY A 326 -5.43 -10.15 -19.04
C GLY A 326 -4.31 -10.19 -18.00
N THR A 327 -3.10 -10.52 -18.45
CA THR A 327 -1.91 -10.50 -17.59
C THR A 327 -1.47 -9.07 -17.34
N LEU A 328 -1.20 -8.70 -16.09
CA LEU A 328 -0.60 -7.41 -15.73
C LEU A 328 0.70 -7.21 -16.54
N SER A 329 0.81 -6.08 -17.23
CA SER A 329 1.95 -5.77 -18.10
C SER A 329 2.65 -4.48 -17.75
N GLU A 330 1.93 -3.52 -17.17
CA GLU A 330 2.49 -2.21 -16.86
C GLU A 330 1.77 -1.56 -15.66
N ILE A 331 2.53 -0.99 -14.73
CA ILE A 331 2.00 -0.13 -13.66
C ILE A 331 2.41 1.30 -13.95
N LYS A 332 1.44 2.20 -14.15
CA LYS A 332 1.69 3.63 -14.37
C LYS A 332 1.35 4.47 -13.16
N ARG A 333 2.07 5.57 -13.03
CA ARG A 333 1.90 6.57 -11.97
C ARG A 333 1.67 7.95 -12.55
N PHE A 334 0.68 8.65 -12.01
CA PHE A 334 0.45 10.08 -12.20
C PHE A 334 0.19 10.75 -10.86
N TYR A 335 0.40 12.06 -10.82
CA TYR A 335 0.00 12.91 -9.70
C TYR A 335 -0.94 13.99 -10.21
N VAL A 336 -1.79 14.50 -9.32
CA VAL A 336 -2.54 15.74 -9.58
C VAL A 336 -2.32 16.70 -8.43
N GLN A 337 -1.75 17.87 -8.74
CA GLN A 337 -1.53 18.91 -7.74
C GLN A 337 -1.86 20.26 -8.35
N ASN A 338 -2.58 21.11 -7.59
CA ASN A 338 -3.02 22.42 -8.05
C ASN A 338 -3.74 22.37 -9.41
N GLY A 339 -4.55 21.32 -9.63
CA GLY A 339 -5.30 21.07 -10.87
C GLY A 339 -4.46 20.64 -12.08
N LYS A 340 -3.16 20.39 -11.92
CA LYS A 340 -2.27 19.94 -13.00
C LYS A 340 -2.00 18.44 -12.87
N VAL A 341 -2.18 17.71 -13.96
CA VAL A 341 -1.74 16.31 -14.07
C VAL A 341 -0.23 16.30 -14.32
N ILE A 342 0.49 15.54 -13.51
CA ILE A 342 1.94 15.40 -13.53
C ILE A 342 2.26 13.90 -13.74
N PRO A 343 2.69 13.49 -14.94
CA PRO A 343 3.15 12.12 -15.16
C PRO A 343 4.38 11.81 -14.29
N GLN A 344 4.57 10.54 -13.96
CA GLN A 344 5.77 10.09 -13.27
C GLN A 344 7.05 10.51 -14.03
N SER A 345 8.10 10.82 -13.28
CA SER A 345 9.41 11.15 -13.85
C SER A 345 9.96 10.00 -14.69
N VAL A 346 10.72 10.34 -15.73
CA VAL A 346 11.43 9.36 -16.55
C VAL A 346 12.74 8.98 -15.85
N SER A 347 13.09 7.70 -15.88
CA SER A 347 14.41 7.24 -15.40
C SER A 347 15.54 7.89 -16.19
N THR A 348 16.56 8.35 -15.49
CA THR A 348 17.80 8.88 -16.07
C THR A 348 18.99 7.92 -15.90
N ILE A 349 18.73 6.72 -15.34
CA ILE A 349 19.74 5.68 -15.16
C ILE A 349 20.08 5.07 -16.52
N SER A 350 21.38 4.92 -16.79
CA SER A 350 21.85 4.31 -18.05
C SER A 350 21.23 2.93 -18.26
N ALA A 351 20.71 2.69 -19.46
CA ALA A 351 20.02 1.46 -19.87
C ALA A 351 18.67 1.15 -19.18
N VAL A 352 18.20 1.98 -18.24
CA VAL A 352 16.87 1.86 -17.64
C VAL A 352 15.98 2.97 -18.19
N THR A 353 14.96 2.61 -18.96
CA THR A 353 14.15 3.57 -19.73
C THR A 353 12.69 3.58 -19.30
N GLY A 354 12.02 4.71 -19.47
CA GLY A 354 10.58 4.85 -19.21
C GLY A 354 10.27 5.45 -17.82
N ASN A 355 8.98 5.53 -17.51
CA ASN A 355 8.43 6.11 -16.28
C ASN A 355 7.35 5.22 -15.64
N SER A 356 7.39 3.93 -15.94
CA SER A 356 6.42 2.93 -15.50
C SER A 356 7.14 1.62 -15.18
N ILE A 357 6.49 0.78 -14.39
CA ILE A 357 7.03 -0.54 -14.03
C ILE A 357 6.53 -1.56 -15.06
N THR A 358 7.47 -2.29 -15.65
CA THR A 358 7.27 -3.39 -16.59
C THR A 358 8.36 -4.44 -16.34
N ASP A 359 8.21 -5.69 -16.77
CA ASP A 359 9.28 -6.70 -16.62
C ASP A 359 10.61 -6.23 -17.23
N SER A 360 10.56 -5.52 -18.37
CA SER A 360 11.74 -4.97 -19.03
C SER A 360 12.42 -3.86 -18.21
N PHE A 361 11.64 -3.00 -17.55
CA PHE A 361 12.14 -1.99 -16.63
C PHE A 361 12.78 -2.68 -15.42
N CYS A 362 12.09 -3.66 -14.81
CA CYS A 362 12.57 -4.38 -13.63
C CYS A 362 13.91 -5.07 -13.87
N SER A 363 14.01 -5.84 -14.96
CA SER A 363 15.25 -6.56 -15.29
C SER A 363 16.42 -5.61 -15.57
N ALA A 364 16.16 -4.50 -16.29
CA ALA A 364 17.17 -3.48 -16.54
C ALA A 364 17.59 -2.74 -15.26
N GLN A 365 16.63 -2.41 -14.39
CA GLN A 365 16.83 -1.74 -13.11
C GLN A 365 17.69 -2.59 -12.17
N LYS A 366 17.31 -3.85 -11.94
CA LYS A 366 18.07 -4.80 -11.10
C LYS A 366 19.49 -5.00 -11.63
N THR A 367 19.64 -5.14 -12.95
CA THR A 367 20.97 -5.25 -13.60
C THR A 367 21.83 -3.99 -13.39
N ALA A 368 21.25 -2.80 -13.60
CA ALA A 368 21.97 -1.53 -13.49
C ALA A 368 22.41 -1.23 -12.04
N PHE A 369 21.58 -1.61 -11.07
CA PHE A 369 21.83 -1.41 -9.64
C PHE A 369 22.62 -2.56 -9.00
N LYS A 370 22.77 -3.68 -9.71
CA LYS A 370 23.40 -4.92 -9.22
C LYS A 370 22.65 -5.55 -8.04
N ASP A 371 21.34 -5.36 -8.03
CA ASP A 371 20.44 -6.02 -7.10
C ASP A 371 20.10 -7.42 -7.63
N THR A 372 19.84 -8.37 -6.73
CA THR A 372 19.41 -9.72 -7.15
C THR A 372 17.99 -9.65 -7.70
N ASP A 373 17.77 -10.19 -8.91
CA ASP A 373 16.44 -10.17 -9.55
C ASP A 373 15.56 -11.34 -9.05
N VAL A 374 15.17 -11.26 -7.77
CA VAL A 374 14.20 -12.19 -7.17
C VAL A 374 12.76 -11.84 -7.57
N PHE A 375 12.50 -10.63 -8.07
CA PHE A 375 11.22 -10.26 -8.69
C PHE A 375 10.88 -11.20 -9.85
N ALA A 376 11.81 -11.39 -10.80
CA ALA A 376 11.63 -12.34 -11.90
C ALA A 376 11.54 -13.79 -11.41
N LYS A 377 12.30 -14.16 -10.36
CA LYS A 377 12.28 -15.51 -9.77
C LYS A 377 10.89 -15.86 -9.23
N HIS A 378 10.22 -14.93 -8.57
CA HIS A 378 8.91 -15.11 -7.95
C HIS A 378 7.73 -14.74 -8.87
N GLY A 379 7.95 -14.70 -10.19
CA GLY A 379 6.89 -14.58 -11.20
C GLY A 379 6.70 -13.19 -11.82
N GLY A 380 7.45 -12.19 -11.36
CA GLY A 380 7.46 -10.84 -11.92
C GLY A 380 6.08 -10.19 -12.02
N MET A 381 5.82 -9.47 -13.12
CA MET A 381 4.53 -8.80 -13.33
C MET A 381 3.37 -9.80 -13.41
N ALA A 382 3.59 -11.01 -13.95
CA ALA A 382 2.56 -12.03 -14.02
C ALA A 382 2.19 -12.58 -12.62
N GLY A 383 3.19 -12.79 -11.75
CA GLY A 383 2.99 -13.19 -10.35
C GLY A 383 2.22 -12.13 -9.57
N MET A 384 2.61 -10.85 -9.71
CA MET A 384 1.87 -9.74 -9.10
C MET A 384 0.44 -9.66 -9.64
N GLY A 385 0.27 -9.84 -10.95
CA GLY A 385 -1.04 -9.88 -11.59
C GLY A 385 -1.95 -10.99 -11.05
N ALA A 386 -1.38 -12.14 -10.66
CA ALA A 386 -2.13 -13.20 -9.99
C ALA A 386 -2.65 -12.75 -8.62
N GLY A 387 -1.82 -12.08 -7.81
CA GLY A 387 -2.27 -11.48 -6.54
C GLY A 387 -3.38 -10.44 -6.72
N LEU A 388 -3.26 -9.55 -7.70
CA LEU A 388 -4.30 -8.55 -8.01
C LEU A 388 -5.63 -9.19 -8.46
N ALA A 389 -5.60 -10.41 -9.03
CA ALA A 389 -6.77 -11.14 -9.50
C ALA A 389 -7.51 -11.90 -8.39
N GLU A 390 -6.84 -12.32 -7.31
CA GLU A 390 -7.47 -12.89 -6.12
C GLU A 390 -8.39 -11.87 -5.43
N GLY A 391 -8.08 -10.59 -5.60
CA GLY A 391 -8.64 -9.48 -4.86
C GLY A 391 -7.79 -9.21 -3.63
N MET A 392 -7.45 -7.95 -3.40
CA MET A 392 -6.53 -7.57 -2.33
C MET A 392 -7.18 -6.58 -1.36
N VAL A 393 -6.76 -6.65 -0.10
CA VAL A 393 -7.21 -5.78 0.99
C VAL A 393 -6.38 -4.51 0.98
N LEU A 394 -7.04 -3.34 1.04
CA LEU A 394 -6.38 -2.05 1.18
C LEU A 394 -5.86 -1.85 2.60
N VAL A 395 -4.57 -1.53 2.71
CA VAL A 395 -3.88 -1.18 3.96
C VAL A 395 -3.48 0.29 3.96
N MET A 396 -3.63 0.95 5.10
CA MET A 396 -3.16 2.30 5.37
C MET A 396 -2.41 2.30 6.70
N SER A 397 -1.13 2.66 6.68
CA SER A 397 -0.27 2.61 7.87
C SER A 397 0.62 3.85 8.02
N LEU A 398 1.21 3.97 9.20
CA LEU A 398 2.28 4.91 9.53
C LEU A 398 3.23 4.23 10.51
N TRP A 399 4.53 4.17 10.17
CA TRP A 399 5.54 3.45 10.92
C TRP A 399 6.94 4.04 10.73
N ASP A 400 7.84 3.72 11.66
CA ASP A 400 9.29 3.84 11.58
C ASP A 400 9.95 2.46 11.50
N ASP A 401 11.18 2.40 11.01
CA ASP A 401 11.82 1.15 10.60
C ASP A 401 12.92 0.71 11.56
N HIS A 402 12.63 -0.32 12.35
CA HIS A 402 13.55 -0.92 13.31
C HIS A 402 14.63 -1.83 12.69
N ALA A 403 14.61 -2.07 11.37
CA ALA A 403 15.56 -2.92 10.66
C ALA A 403 16.60 -2.12 9.87
N ALA A 404 16.17 -1.06 9.17
CA ALA A 404 17.02 -0.29 8.28
C ALA A 404 16.82 1.23 8.35
N ASN A 405 16.17 1.75 9.41
CA ASN A 405 16.01 3.16 9.71
C ASN A 405 15.37 3.97 8.55
N MET A 406 14.59 3.31 7.69
CA MET A 406 13.95 3.90 6.50
C MET A 406 14.94 4.38 5.41
N LEU A 407 16.23 4.08 5.57
CA LEU A 407 17.29 4.58 4.69
C LEU A 407 17.15 4.03 3.26
N TRP A 408 16.51 2.86 3.12
CA TRP A 408 16.21 2.26 1.83
C TRP A 408 15.25 3.12 1.00
N LEU A 409 14.39 3.93 1.65
CA LEU A 409 13.41 4.82 1.03
C LEU A 409 13.98 6.23 0.80
N ASP A 410 14.64 6.83 1.80
CA ASP A 410 14.87 8.28 1.83
C ASP A 410 16.34 8.75 1.97
N SER A 411 17.29 7.82 2.02
CA SER A 411 18.72 8.13 2.22
C SER A 411 19.62 7.44 1.18
N THR A 412 20.90 7.28 1.50
CA THR A 412 21.83 6.42 0.77
C THR A 412 21.86 5.05 1.43
N TYR A 413 21.52 4.00 0.69
CA TYR A 413 21.52 2.63 1.20
C TYR A 413 22.15 1.67 0.16
N PRO A 414 22.93 0.65 0.58
CA PRO A 414 23.49 0.52 1.93
C PRO A 414 24.38 1.73 2.28
N THR A 415 24.53 2.02 3.57
CA THR A 415 25.23 3.24 4.06
C THR A 415 26.73 3.26 3.72
N SER A 416 27.30 2.12 3.34
CA SER A 416 28.68 1.98 2.87
C SER A 416 28.87 2.34 1.39
N ALA A 417 27.80 2.43 0.61
CA ALA A 417 27.87 2.79 -0.80
C ALA A 417 28.07 4.31 -0.98
N SER A 418 28.77 4.71 -2.05
CA SER A 418 28.78 6.12 -2.47
C SER A 418 27.42 6.48 -3.07
N SER A 419 26.91 7.68 -2.76
CA SER A 419 25.68 8.24 -3.34
C SER A 419 25.71 8.39 -4.87
N THR A 420 26.90 8.32 -5.49
CA THR A 420 27.07 8.31 -6.96
C THR A 420 26.95 6.92 -7.58
N THR A 421 26.89 5.86 -6.77
CA THR A 421 26.64 4.49 -7.24
C THR A 421 25.17 4.41 -7.70
N PRO A 422 24.89 3.97 -8.94
CA PRO A 422 23.51 3.80 -9.40
C PRO A 422 22.69 2.95 -8.42
N GLY A 423 21.51 3.44 -8.04
CA GLY A 423 20.60 2.77 -7.11
C GLY A 423 20.90 2.99 -5.63
N ALA A 424 22.04 3.59 -5.27
CA ALA A 424 22.42 3.78 -3.87
C ALA A 424 21.75 4.99 -3.20
N ALA A 425 21.54 6.12 -3.89
CA ALA A 425 20.84 7.28 -3.33
C ALA A 425 19.35 7.24 -3.65
N ARG A 426 18.49 7.30 -2.63
CA ARG A 426 17.02 7.19 -2.71
C ARG A 426 16.28 8.41 -2.18
N GLY A 427 17.00 9.27 -1.46
CA GLY A 427 16.53 10.58 -1.05
C GLY A 427 17.68 11.41 -0.50
N SER A 428 17.33 12.54 0.14
CA SER A 428 18.30 13.50 0.68
C SER A 428 18.52 13.40 2.18
N CYS A 429 17.92 12.41 2.86
CA CYS A 429 18.10 12.22 4.30
C CYS A 429 19.51 11.75 4.63
N ASP A 430 20.02 12.16 5.78
CA ASP A 430 21.34 11.75 6.25
C ASP A 430 21.37 10.25 6.59
N ILE A 431 22.50 9.57 6.37
CA ILE A 431 22.64 8.13 6.66
C ILE A 431 22.54 7.79 8.15
N SER A 432 22.62 8.78 9.03
CA SER A 432 22.40 8.65 10.49
C SER A 432 20.99 8.99 10.94
N SER A 433 20.09 9.33 10.00
CA SER A 433 18.69 9.59 10.32
C SER A 433 17.90 8.30 10.51
N GLY A 434 16.67 8.43 11.00
CA GLY A 434 15.69 7.34 10.99
C GLY A 434 15.81 6.32 12.10
N GLU A 435 16.75 6.48 13.04
CA GLU A 435 16.82 5.65 14.24
C GLU A 435 15.49 5.77 15.03
N PRO A 436 14.76 4.66 15.30
CA PRO A 436 13.43 4.70 15.90
C PRO A 436 13.35 5.55 17.17
N SER A 437 14.32 5.40 18.09
CA SER A 437 14.34 6.18 19.33
C SER A 437 14.42 7.69 19.10
N ASP A 438 15.14 8.12 18.07
CA ASP A 438 15.29 9.53 17.72
C ASP A 438 14.03 10.04 17.02
N VAL A 439 13.46 9.28 16.09
CA VAL A 439 12.26 9.67 15.34
C VAL A 439 11.05 9.75 16.27
N GLU A 440 10.84 8.74 17.12
CA GLU A 440 9.77 8.73 18.13
C GLU A 440 9.86 9.91 19.10
N ALA A 441 11.07 10.32 19.49
CA ALA A 441 11.27 11.43 20.41
C ALA A 441 11.08 12.80 19.73
N ASN A 442 11.67 12.97 18.54
CA ASN A 442 11.74 14.27 17.86
C ASN A 442 10.52 14.57 17.00
N HIS A 443 9.77 13.54 16.59
CA HIS A 443 8.67 13.64 15.64
C HIS A 443 7.37 13.01 16.15
N SER A 444 7.18 12.97 17.48
CA SER A 444 5.98 12.40 18.11
C SER A 444 4.65 12.95 17.59
N ASN A 445 4.63 14.19 17.10
CA ASN A 445 3.45 14.84 16.53
C ASN A 445 3.29 14.65 15.01
N ALA A 446 4.17 13.89 14.35
CA ALA A 446 4.06 13.55 12.93
C ALA A 446 2.76 12.80 12.64
N TYR A 447 2.26 12.93 11.43
CA TYR A 447 1.04 12.27 10.97
C TYR A 447 0.99 12.21 9.45
N VAL A 448 0.15 11.30 8.96
CA VAL A 448 -0.24 11.19 7.56
C VAL A 448 -1.75 11.33 7.45
N VAL A 449 -2.22 11.89 6.33
CA VAL A 449 -3.64 11.90 5.98
C VAL A 449 -3.84 11.26 4.62
N TYR A 450 -4.64 10.19 4.58
CA TYR A 450 -5.14 9.59 3.34
C TYR A 450 -6.58 10.06 3.13
N SER A 451 -6.95 10.41 1.90
CA SER A 451 -8.33 10.82 1.64
C SER A 451 -8.77 10.60 0.21
N ASN A 452 -10.07 10.77 -0.03
CA ASN A 452 -10.65 10.85 -1.38
C ASN A 452 -10.32 9.63 -2.26
N ILE A 453 -10.36 8.43 -1.66
CA ILE A 453 -10.08 7.18 -2.37
C ILE A 453 -11.11 6.99 -3.49
N LYS A 454 -10.62 6.65 -4.69
CA LYS A 454 -11.40 6.40 -5.90
C LYS A 454 -10.85 5.18 -6.63
N VAL A 455 -11.75 4.32 -7.11
CA VAL A 455 -11.40 3.16 -7.93
C VAL A 455 -12.31 3.07 -9.14
N GLY A 456 -11.77 2.82 -10.32
CA GLY A 456 -12.57 2.60 -11.51
C GLY A 456 -11.73 2.29 -12.74
N PRO A 457 -12.36 2.27 -13.94
CA PRO A 457 -11.64 2.05 -15.20
C PRO A 457 -10.50 3.05 -15.38
N LEU A 458 -9.48 2.67 -16.16
CA LEU A 458 -8.35 3.53 -16.49
C LEU A 458 -8.81 4.93 -16.96
N GLY A 459 -8.28 5.98 -16.34
CA GLY A 459 -8.61 7.37 -16.66
C GLY A 459 -9.96 7.87 -16.13
N SER A 460 -10.64 7.12 -15.27
CA SER A 460 -11.94 7.51 -14.72
C SER A 460 -11.87 8.29 -13.40
N THR A 461 -10.72 8.31 -12.72
CA THR A 461 -10.66 8.85 -11.34
C THR A 461 -9.99 10.22 -11.24
N PHE A 462 -9.41 10.71 -12.34
CA PHE A 462 -8.73 12.00 -12.42
C PHE A 462 -9.02 12.71 -13.75
N GLY A 463 -8.79 14.03 -13.81
CA GLY A 463 -9.11 14.86 -14.96
C GLY A 463 -8.20 14.60 -16.17
N SER A 464 -8.48 13.54 -16.94
CA SER A 464 -8.00 13.41 -18.32
C SER A 464 -9.02 14.05 -19.25
N THR A 465 -8.73 15.24 -19.74
CA THR A 465 -9.45 15.81 -20.90
C THR A 465 -9.01 15.19 -22.24
N ASP A 466 -8.18 14.13 -22.24
CA ASP A 466 -7.82 13.41 -23.47
C ASP A 466 -8.54 12.05 -23.53
N SER A 467 -9.71 12.09 -24.16
CA SER A 467 -10.36 10.91 -24.73
C SER A 467 -9.58 10.45 -25.96
N GLY A 468 -8.71 9.45 -25.78
CA GLY A 468 -7.90 8.88 -26.86
C GLY A 468 -7.79 7.35 -26.79
N SER A 469 -8.86 6.65 -26.43
CA SER A 469 -8.95 5.19 -26.64
C SER A 469 -9.64 4.92 -27.98
N GLY A 470 -8.86 4.48 -28.95
CA GLY A 470 -9.30 4.16 -30.31
C GLY A 470 -8.63 2.89 -30.81
N THR A 471 -9.06 1.74 -30.28
CA THR A 471 -8.78 0.40 -30.81
C THR A 471 -9.22 0.34 -32.27
N THR A 472 -8.29 0.17 -33.21
CA THR A 472 -8.64 0.00 -34.64
C THR A 472 -8.33 -1.42 -35.09
N THR A 473 -9.35 -2.27 -35.05
CA THR A 473 -9.41 -3.57 -35.74
C THR A 473 -9.25 -3.39 -37.25
N THR A 474 -8.31 -4.15 -37.82
CA THR A 474 -8.00 -4.17 -39.25
C THR A 474 -9.12 -4.88 -40.02
N LYS A 475 -9.87 -4.15 -40.86
CA LYS A 475 -10.66 -4.76 -41.94
C LYS A 475 -10.29 -4.10 -43.26
N VAL A 476 -9.60 -4.87 -44.09
CA VAL A 476 -9.21 -4.53 -45.46
C VAL A 476 -10.46 -4.32 -46.30
N THR A 477 -10.61 -3.14 -46.90
CA THR A 477 -11.47 -2.95 -48.08
C THR A 477 -10.83 -1.89 -48.97
N THR A 478 -10.52 -2.33 -50.18
CA THR A 478 -9.79 -1.63 -51.24
C THR A 478 -10.69 -0.59 -51.89
N THR A 479 -10.27 0.70 -51.92
CA THR A 479 -10.69 1.64 -52.98
C THR A 479 -9.80 2.89 -53.02
N THR A 480 -9.09 3.00 -54.14
CA THR A 480 -8.72 4.17 -54.96
C THR A 480 -8.46 5.54 -54.30
N ALA A 481 -7.23 6.00 -54.48
CA ALA A 481 -6.70 7.31 -54.08
C ALA A 481 -7.48 8.51 -54.66
N THR A 482 -7.72 9.51 -53.82
CA THR A 482 -7.92 10.90 -54.24
C THR A 482 -7.25 11.84 -53.23
N LYS A 483 -6.46 12.76 -53.75
CA LYS A 483 -5.64 13.74 -53.02
C LYS A 483 -6.56 14.88 -52.56
N THR A 484 -6.63 15.14 -51.25
CA THR A 484 -7.36 16.30 -50.73
C THR A 484 -6.53 17.02 -49.67
N THR A 485 -6.27 18.29 -49.94
CA THR A 485 -5.65 19.32 -49.11
C THR A 485 -6.57 19.73 -47.96
N THR A 486 -6.09 19.67 -46.72
CA THR A 486 -6.82 20.11 -45.53
C THR A 486 -6.56 21.59 -45.26
N THR A 487 -7.61 22.41 -45.38
CA THR A 487 -7.66 23.81 -44.95
C THR A 487 -8.12 23.89 -43.48
N THR A 488 -7.32 24.49 -42.61
CA THR A 488 -7.68 24.86 -41.23
C THR A 488 -8.65 26.05 -41.24
N GLY A 489 -9.81 25.88 -40.60
CA GLY A 489 -10.78 26.96 -40.39
C GLY A 489 -10.39 27.92 -39.26
N PRO A 490 -10.92 29.15 -39.22
CA PRO A 490 -10.52 30.19 -38.28
C PRO A 490 -11.25 30.06 -36.92
N SER A 491 -10.48 30.12 -35.83
CA SER A 491 -11.00 30.28 -34.46
C SER A 491 -11.55 31.69 -34.28
N THR A 492 -12.79 31.81 -33.81
CA THR A 492 -13.57 33.05 -33.72
C THR A 492 -13.38 33.83 -32.42
N THR A 493 -12.32 33.58 -31.66
CA THR A 493 -12.00 34.34 -30.44
C THR A 493 -10.55 34.81 -30.50
N GLY A 494 -10.33 36.14 -30.54
CA GLY A 494 -8.99 36.72 -30.54
C GLY A 494 -8.16 36.32 -29.31
N ALA A 495 -6.85 36.53 -29.37
CA ALA A 495 -5.91 36.30 -28.27
C ALA A 495 -6.35 37.04 -26.98
N ALA A 496 -6.22 36.38 -25.83
CA ALA A 496 -6.57 36.95 -24.52
C ALA A 496 -5.69 38.16 -24.16
N HIS A 497 -6.08 38.93 -23.14
CA HIS A 497 -5.22 39.99 -22.58
C HIS A 497 -3.84 39.42 -22.24
N TYR A 498 -2.78 40.12 -22.65
CA TYR A 498 -1.37 39.71 -22.53
C TYR A 498 -0.93 38.51 -23.37
N ALA A 499 -1.80 37.89 -24.17
CA ALA A 499 -1.38 36.83 -25.08
C ALA A 499 -0.69 37.40 -26.34
N GLN A 500 0.17 36.58 -26.95
CA GLN A 500 0.84 36.93 -28.21
C GLN A 500 -0.20 37.01 -29.34
N CYS A 501 -0.16 38.12 -30.08
CA CYS A 501 -1.05 38.40 -31.20
C CYS A 501 -0.30 38.70 -32.50
N GLY A 502 1.02 38.51 -32.52
CA GLY A 502 1.83 38.76 -33.72
C GLY A 502 3.33 38.55 -33.48
N GLY A 503 4.10 38.60 -34.57
CA GLY A 503 5.55 38.36 -34.61
C GLY A 503 5.94 37.55 -35.83
N GLN A 504 7.18 37.69 -36.32
CA GLN A 504 7.72 36.82 -37.36
C GLN A 504 7.61 35.35 -36.94
N ASN A 505 7.05 34.52 -37.83
CA ASN A 505 6.75 33.09 -37.63
C ASN A 505 5.63 32.77 -36.62
N TRP A 506 4.87 33.76 -36.14
CA TRP A 506 3.68 33.50 -35.33
C TRP A 506 2.54 32.93 -36.19
N THR A 507 2.05 31.74 -35.84
CA THR A 507 0.94 31.06 -36.54
C THR A 507 -0.37 31.08 -35.75
N GLY A 508 -0.39 31.76 -34.60
CA GLY A 508 -1.58 31.87 -33.74
C GLY A 508 -2.47 33.07 -34.08
N PRO A 509 -3.41 33.42 -33.20
CA PRO A 509 -4.35 34.53 -33.43
C PRO A 509 -3.64 35.86 -33.70
N THR A 510 -4.13 36.63 -34.66
CA THR A 510 -3.59 37.96 -35.02
C THR A 510 -4.47 39.12 -34.58
N THR A 511 -5.56 38.81 -33.86
CA THR A 511 -6.51 39.77 -33.29
C THR A 511 -6.63 39.50 -31.79
N CYS A 512 -7.01 40.52 -31.02
CA CYS A 512 -7.20 40.42 -29.58
C CYS A 512 -8.68 40.34 -29.22
N ALA A 513 -8.99 39.69 -28.09
CA ALA A 513 -10.31 39.80 -27.48
C ALA A 513 -10.58 41.26 -27.10
N SER A 514 -11.80 41.75 -27.35
CA SER A 514 -12.21 43.09 -26.91
C SER A 514 -12.10 43.19 -25.37
N PRO A 515 -11.61 44.32 -24.80
CA PRO A 515 -11.31 45.62 -25.42
C PRO A 515 -9.86 45.83 -25.90
N TYR A 516 -9.04 44.78 -25.93
CA TYR A 516 -7.60 44.90 -26.11
C TYR A 516 -7.20 45.10 -27.58
N THR A 517 -6.03 45.68 -27.79
CA THR A 517 -5.44 45.93 -29.11
C THR A 517 -4.09 45.23 -29.23
N CYS A 518 -3.80 44.68 -30.42
CA CYS A 518 -2.53 44.03 -30.65
C CYS A 518 -1.43 45.08 -30.83
N GLN A 519 -0.54 45.19 -29.84
CA GLN A 519 0.55 46.16 -29.86
C GLN A 519 1.89 45.47 -30.17
N ARG A 520 2.60 45.98 -31.17
CA ARG A 520 3.91 45.46 -31.58
C ARG A 520 4.98 45.86 -30.57
N GLN A 521 5.66 44.86 -29.99
CA GLN A 521 6.80 45.06 -29.08
C GLN A 521 8.14 44.86 -29.80
N GLY A 522 8.17 44.07 -30.88
CA GLY A 522 9.35 43.85 -31.72
C GLY A 522 9.03 43.04 -32.97
N ASP A 523 10.06 42.76 -33.78
CA ASP A 523 9.88 42.01 -35.04
C ASP A 523 9.32 40.61 -34.85
N TYR A 524 9.59 40.00 -33.69
CA TYR A 524 9.20 38.62 -33.37
C TYR A 524 8.06 38.54 -32.36
N TYR A 525 7.55 39.67 -31.86
CA TYR A 525 6.56 39.65 -30.78
C TYR A 525 5.63 40.88 -30.77
N SER A 526 4.33 40.62 -30.72
CA SER A 526 3.25 41.58 -30.48
C SER A 526 2.29 41.00 -29.46
N GLN A 527 1.73 41.84 -28.58
CA GLN A 527 0.93 41.41 -27.43
C GLN A 527 -0.39 42.18 -27.33
N CYS A 528 -1.44 41.52 -26.87
CA CYS A 528 -2.71 42.17 -26.56
C CYS A 528 -2.61 43.01 -25.29
N LEU A 529 -2.84 44.33 -25.41
CA LEU A 529 -2.83 45.32 -24.32
C LEU A 529 -4.07 46.22 -24.36
#